data_AF-A0A383BVR4-F1
#
_entry.id   AF-A0A383BVR4-F1
#
_cell.length_a   1.000
_cell.length_b   1.000
_cell.length_c   1.000
_cell.angle_alpha   90.00
_cell.angle_beta   90.00
_cell.angle_gamma   90.00
#
_symmetry.space_group_name_H-M   'P 1'
#
loop_
_entity.id
_entity.type
_entity.pdbx_description
1 polymer ?
#
loop_
_entity_poly.entity_id
_entity_poly.type
_entity_poly.pdbx_seq_one_letter_code
_entity_poly.pdbx_strand_id
1 'polypeptide(L)'
;MVDVSAEVATALTSSGICEASLEAEVLVRYVLDMDRVDYFSSLTETFKQSEECRLNSLVCRRMSGEPLAYVLGCREFYGLNLVV
;
A
#
# COMPACT_ATOMS: atom_id res chain seq x y z
N MET A 1 -0.91 -9.12 -16.82
CA MET A 1 -0.07 -8.55 -15.75
C MET A 1 -1.02 -7.68 -14.95
N VAL A 2 -1.55 -8.21 -13.85
CA VAL A 2 -2.61 -7.54 -13.07
C VAL A 2 -1.91 -6.45 -12.27
N ASP A 3 -2.38 -5.22 -12.42
CA ASP A 3 -1.93 -4.11 -11.59
C ASP A 3 -2.44 -4.36 -10.16
N VAL A 4 -1.55 -4.88 -9.30
CA VAL A 4 -1.89 -5.24 -7.91
C VAL A 4 -2.43 -4.03 -7.15
N SER A 5 -1.96 -2.82 -7.49
CA SER A 5 -2.45 -1.59 -6.89
C SER A 5 -3.91 -1.30 -7.26
N ALA A 6 -4.34 -1.63 -8.48
CA ALA A 6 -5.74 -1.49 -8.90
C ALA A 6 -6.69 -2.48 -8.18
N GLU A 7 -6.24 -3.71 -7.92
CA GLU A 7 -7.01 -4.69 -7.15
C GLU A 7 -7.21 -4.22 -5.69
N VAL A 8 -6.11 -3.78 -5.06
CA VAL A 8 -6.14 -3.22 -3.70
C VAL A 8 -7.01 -1.98 -3.64
N ALA A 9 -6.90 -1.06 -4.61
CA ALA A 9 -7.72 0.14 -4.69
C ALA A 9 -9.22 -0.20 -4.76
N THR A 10 -9.59 -1.25 -5.51
CA THR A 10 -10.98 -1.72 -5.60
C THR A 10 -11.50 -2.25 -4.26
N ALA A 11 -10.68 -3.01 -3.52
CA ALA A 11 -11.01 -3.50 -2.19
C ALA A 11 -11.18 -2.36 -1.17
N LEU A 12 -10.29 -1.37 -1.20
CA LEU A 12 -10.36 -0.19 -0.32
C LEU A 12 -11.56 0.70 -0.66
N THR A 13 -11.86 0.90 -1.95
CA THR A 13 -13.04 1.65 -2.40
C THR A 13 -14.33 1.00 -1.91
N SER A 14 -14.41 -0.33 -1.99
CA SER A 14 -15.55 -1.10 -1.49
C SER A 14 -15.74 -0.98 0.02
N SER A 15 -14.69 -0.63 0.75
CA SER A 15 -14.71 -0.38 2.20
C SER A 15 -15.02 1.08 2.57
N GLY A 16 -15.32 1.94 1.58
CA GLY A 16 -15.69 3.34 1.79
C GLY A 16 -14.50 4.28 2.02
N ILE A 17 -13.29 3.90 1.64
CA ILE A 17 -12.09 4.72 1.78
C ILE A 17 -12.00 5.72 0.62
N CYS A 18 -11.95 7.02 0.94
CA CYS A 18 -11.98 8.08 -0.08
C CYS A 18 -10.73 8.13 -0.96
N GLU A 19 -9.54 7.88 -0.42
CA GLU A 19 -8.27 7.97 -1.16
C GLU A 19 -7.73 6.59 -1.58
N ALA A 20 -8.63 5.66 -1.89
CA ALA A 20 -8.31 4.24 -2.12
C ALA A 20 -7.17 3.99 -3.12
N SER A 21 -7.10 4.72 -4.24
CA SER A 21 -6.02 4.57 -5.23
C SER A 21 -4.66 5.02 -4.68
N LEU A 22 -4.62 6.15 -3.98
CA LEU A 22 -3.38 6.66 -3.38
C LEU A 22 -2.90 5.73 -2.25
N GLU A 23 -3.82 5.32 -1.38
CA GLU A 23 -3.51 4.41 -0.28
C GLU A 23 -3.03 3.03 -0.79
N ALA A 24 -3.64 2.51 -1.86
CA ALA A 24 -3.18 1.27 -2.50
C ALA A 24 -1.74 1.39 -3.02
N GLU A 25 -1.41 2.49 -3.71
CA GLU A 25 -0.06 2.75 -4.19
C GLU A 25 0.96 2.86 -3.04
N VAL A 26 0.57 3.49 -1.92
CA VAL A 26 1.41 3.56 -0.72
C VAL A 26 1.64 2.18 -0.11
N LEU A 27 0.59 1.37 0.06
CA LEU A 27 0.69 0.02 0.62
C LEU A 27 1.58 -0.90 -0.22
N VAL A 28 1.40 -0.86 -1.55
CA VAL A 28 2.19 -1.65 -2.49
C VAL A 28 3.67 -1.26 -2.44
N ARG A 29 3.99 0.03 -2.52
CA ARG A 29 5.38 0.51 -2.41
C ARG A 29 6.03 0.14 -1.09
N TYR A 30 5.28 0.26 0.01
CA TYR A 30 5.77 -0.10 1.35
C TYR A 30 6.13 -1.58 1.46
N VAL A 31 5.34 -2.48 0.85
CA VAL A 31 5.63 -3.92 0.86
C VAL A 31 6.84 -4.28 0.02
N LEU A 32 6.99 -3.62 -1.14
CA LEU A 32 8.11 -3.82 -2.05
C LEU A 32 9.41 -3.15 -1.60
N ASP A 33 9.35 -2.31 -0.55
CA ASP A 33 10.49 -1.48 -0.10
C ASP A 33 11.07 -0.62 -1.24
N MET A 34 10.19 -0.14 -2.13
CA MET A 34 10.55 0.63 -3.33
C MET A 34 10.15 2.09 -3.20
N ASP A 35 11.05 2.98 -3.63
CA ASP A 35 10.69 4.39 -3.79
C ASP A 35 9.72 4.58 -4.97
N ARG A 36 9.03 5.72 -5.04
CA ARG A 36 8.10 6.05 -6.12
C ARG A 36 8.78 5.93 -7.49
N VAL A 37 10.04 6.33 -7.61
CA VAL A 37 10.78 6.27 -8.88
C VAL A 37 11.03 4.82 -9.31
N ASP A 38 11.43 3.97 -8.37
CA ASP A 38 11.70 2.55 -8.63
C ASP A 38 10.42 1.81 -9.00
N TYR A 39 9.31 2.08 -8.30
CA TYR A 39 8.00 1.49 -8.57
C TYR A 39 7.53 1.70 -10.01
N PHE A 40 7.71 2.91 -10.56
CA PHE A 40 7.34 3.19 -11.95
C PHE A 40 8.27 2.52 -12.96
N SER A 41 9.50 2.17 -12.57
CA SER A 41 10.45 1.45 -13.41
C SER A 41 10.30 -0.08 -13.31
N SER A 42 9.79 -0.60 -12.20
CA SER A 42 9.70 -2.03 -11.86
C SER A 42 8.30 -2.61 -11.99
N LEU A 43 7.36 -1.90 -12.63
CA LEU A 43 5.97 -2.32 -12.91
C LEU A 43 5.80 -3.72 -13.57
N THR A 44 6.90 -4.36 -13.99
CA THR A 44 6.92 -5.69 -14.63
C THR A 44 7.38 -6.82 -13.69
N GLU A 45 7.83 -6.52 -12.47
CA GLU A 45 8.29 -7.54 -11.52
C GLU A 45 7.13 -8.28 -10.84
N THR A 46 7.26 -9.60 -10.76
CA THR A 46 6.29 -10.49 -10.12
C THR A 46 6.43 -10.41 -8.60
N PHE A 47 5.30 -10.18 -7.89
CA PHE A 47 5.26 -10.27 -6.43
C PHE A 47 5.66 -11.66 -5.96
N LYS A 48 6.53 -11.72 -4.95
CA LYS A 48 6.78 -12.95 -4.20
C LYS A 48 5.59 -13.24 -3.30
N GLN A 49 5.33 -14.52 -3.07
CA GLN A 49 4.23 -14.95 -2.20
C GLN A 49 4.30 -14.37 -0.78
N SER A 50 5.51 -14.12 -0.25
CA SER A 50 5.71 -13.43 1.03
C SER A 50 5.24 -11.97 1.01
N GLU A 51 5.43 -11.28 -0.12
CA GLU A 51 5.02 -9.89 -0.32
C GLU A 51 3.49 -9.81 -0.44
N GLU A 52 2.88 -10.74 -1.18
CA GLU A 52 1.41 -10.84 -1.27
C GLU A 52 0.76 -11.08 0.10
N CYS A 53 1.30 -12.01 0.91
CA CYS A 53 0.80 -12.24 2.26
C CYS A 53 0.91 -10.99 3.15
N ARG A 54 2.03 -10.27 3.06
CA ARG A 54 2.26 -9.05 3.83
C ARG A 54 1.31 -7.93 3.39
N LEU A 55 1.14 -7.75 2.08
CA LEU A 55 0.20 -6.77 1.51
C LEU A 55 -1.23 -7.05 1.97
N ASN A 56 -1.69 -8.29 1.85
CA ASN A 56 -3.04 -8.67 2.26
C ASN A 56 -3.27 -8.40 3.75
N SER A 57 -2.28 -8.68 4.61
CA SER A 57 -2.37 -8.36 6.04
C SER A 57 -2.54 -6.85 6.30
N LEU A 58 -1.84 -5.99 5.57
CA LEU A 58 -1.95 -4.53 5.72
C LEU A 58 -3.31 -4.03 5.21
N VAL A 59 -3.77 -4.56 4.07
CA VAL A 59 -5.07 -4.22 3.49
C VAL A 59 -6.20 -4.61 4.45
N CYS A 60 -6.17 -5.81 5.04
CA CYS A 60 -7.16 -6.22 6.04
C CYS A 60 -7.22 -5.29 7.25
N ARG A 61 -6.05 -4.85 7.76
CA ARG A 61 -5.98 -3.87 8.85
C ARG A 61 -6.61 -2.54 8.45
N ARG A 62 -6.29 -2.06 7.24
CA ARG A 62 -6.83 -0.81 6.70
C ARG A 62 -8.35 -0.86 6.49
N MET A 63 -8.86 -1.97 5.97
CA MET A 63 -10.30 -2.22 5.80
C MET A 63 -11.03 -2.34 7.13
N SER A 64 -10.35 -2.75 8.20
CA SER A 64 -10.91 -2.80 9.57
C SER A 64 -11.09 -1.41 10.20
N GLY A 65 -10.76 -0.33 9.47
CA GLY A 65 -10.88 1.05 9.94
C GLY A 65 -9.63 1.59 10.62
N GLU A 66 -8.53 0.84 10.63
CA GLU A 66 -7.28 1.29 11.20
C GLU A 66 -6.66 2.39 10.30
N PRO A 67 -6.22 3.54 10.85
CA PRO A 67 -5.66 4.61 10.02
C PRO A 67 -4.36 4.16 9.35
N LEU A 68 -4.16 4.56 8.09
CA LEU A 68 -3.02 4.13 7.26
C LEU A 68 -1.65 4.28 7.95
N ALA A 69 -1.44 5.38 8.68
CA ALA A 69 -0.19 5.62 9.41
C ALA A 69 0.14 4.52 10.45
N TYR A 70 -0.87 3.97 11.15
CA TYR A 70 -0.66 2.87 12.10
C TYR A 70 -0.49 1.53 11.38
N VAL A 71 -1.09 1.37 10.20
CA VAL A 71 -0.88 0.20 9.35
C VAL A 71 0.58 0.13 8.90
N LEU A 72 1.14 1.27 8.47
CA LEU A 72 2.53 1.40 8.00
C LEU A 72 3.54 1.54 9.14
N GLY A 73 3.09 1.93 10.34
CA GLY A 73 3.95 2.27 11.47
C GLY A 73 4.71 3.59 11.28
N CYS A 74 4.38 4.36 10.25
CA CYS A 74 5.01 5.64 9.95
C CYS A 74 4.05 6.61 9.25
N ARG A 75 4.36 7.90 9.34
CA ARG A 75 3.64 8.99 8.69
C ARG A 75 4.61 10.02 8.15
N GLU A 76 4.41 10.42 6.90
CA GLU A 76 5.11 11.57 6.34
C GLU A 76 4.55 12.87 6.93
N PHE A 77 5.44 13.72 7.45
CA PHE A 77 5.13 15.01 8.03
C PHE A 77 6.23 16.02 7.69
N TYR A 78 5.91 17.08 6.94
CA TYR A 78 6.89 18.07 6.46
C TYR A 78 8.08 17.45 5.71
N GLY A 79 7.83 16.40 4.91
CA GLY A 79 8.87 15.69 4.16
C GLY A 79 9.75 14.78 5.03
N LEU A 80 9.39 14.57 6.30
CA LEU A 80 10.06 13.63 7.19
C LEU A 80 9.17 12.41 7.42
N ASN A 81 9.72 11.21 7.29
CA ASN A 81 9.06 9.99 7.71
C ASN A 81 9.21 9.81 9.23
N LEU A 82 8.11 9.96 9.96
CA LEU A 82 8.05 9.80 11.40
C LEU A 82 7.46 8.44 11.76
N VAL A 83 8.07 7.72 12.71
CA VAL A 83 7.51 6.48 13.26
C VAL A 83 6.34 6.83 14.19
N VAL A 84 5.25 6.06 14.11
CA VAL A 84 4.00 6.27 14.88
C VAL A 84 3.70 5.07 15.77
#